data_AF-A0AAV6PQ37-F1
#
_entry.id   AF-A0AAV6PQ37-F1
#
_cell.length_a   1.000
_cell.length_b   1.000
_cell.length_c   1.000
_cell.angle_alpha   90.00
_cell.angle_beta   90.00
_cell.angle_gamma   90.00
#
_symmetry.space_group_name_H-M   'P 1'
#
loop_
_entity.id
_entity.type
_entity.pdbx_description
1 polymer ?
#
loop_
_entity_poly.entity_id
_entity_poly.type
_entity_poly.pdbx_seq_one_letter_code
_entity_poly.pdbx_strand_id
1 'polypeptide(L)'
;MCLCCVIVPEVDEEKRRELMLRGVPKNCCQSFLWEQSVRDNVTDNKISEQELNRMRSEVLVPGSRLSPTLLQGRVPVLLVHQPGKQVGHEMSSWGAGWDLLLPKGWGMAFWVPLVYRGVRVGGLNMSLKHSQNKGTPHFPHDYPDCPAGVRFQEEQETELLDNFKRRPPAKRTNYVKHGCLAPFCCPWQQLAEEWELITMEEREERKSESQTETTTHTDTVMEQEMTSQPNIGETKPQSFFTVLRNRKSLKLLSGWCRPTTSKGQRFCRIGQVPLPDSSAVRLFLTEHRMSVVWVRLSLLSKGKPELHAMVCVPLTEDLKLLSNKSDCSGPQEPLHKNHFKTRAKHKKKGSNKTAAASSLSPEKTEAEGSAEPNLPVAAKDPKSSSESSTGLIFGLWPDPLPSVTSHCSRVTLGWVTQGDFSLSAGCGEALGFVSVAGLLSTILSQPTEYRGIVLLRNPTSLHYRLAKINIEV
;
A
#
# COMPACT_ATOMS: atom_id res chain seq x y z
N MET A 1 -11.38 0.01 -45.41
CA MET A 1 -10.40 0.67 -46.31
C MET A 1 -10.62 2.17 -46.14
N CYS A 2 -9.71 3.02 -45.66
CA CYS A 2 -8.26 3.06 -45.81
C CYS A 2 -7.56 3.29 -44.45
N LEU A 3 -6.64 2.38 -44.07
CA LEU A 3 -5.47 2.80 -43.30
C LEU A 3 -4.64 3.67 -44.25
N CYS A 4 -4.74 4.99 -44.15
CA CYS A 4 -3.61 5.83 -44.54
C CYS A 4 -2.56 5.68 -43.44
N CYS A 5 -1.81 4.56 -43.48
CA CYS A 5 -0.43 4.61 -43.03
C CYS A 5 0.24 5.62 -43.94
N VAL A 6 0.34 6.87 -43.49
CA VAL A 6 1.26 7.83 -44.09
C VAL A 6 2.62 7.16 -43.98
N ILE A 7 3.12 6.68 -45.11
CA ILE A 7 4.51 6.24 -45.23
C ILE A 7 5.32 7.48 -44.93
N VAL A 8 5.88 7.52 -43.73
CA VAL A 8 6.72 8.61 -43.30
C VAL A 8 8.03 8.51 -44.10
N PRO A 9 8.44 9.54 -44.85
CA PRO A 9 9.62 9.47 -45.71
C PRO A 9 10.92 9.30 -44.90
N GLU A 10 11.93 8.65 -45.48
CA GLU A 10 13.24 8.35 -44.85
C GLU A 10 13.95 9.58 -44.24
N VAL A 11 13.69 10.79 -44.75
CA VAL A 11 14.19 12.07 -44.21
C VAL A 11 13.68 12.35 -42.78
N ASP A 12 12.57 11.75 -42.39
CA ASP A 12 12.01 11.88 -41.04
C ASP A 12 12.72 10.94 -40.05
N GLU A 13 13.34 9.85 -40.49
CA GLU A 13 14.02 8.89 -39.59
C GLU A 13 15.29 9.48 -39.00
N GLU A 14 16.04 10.28 -39.76
CA GLU A 14 17.21 10.98 -39.23
C GLU A 14 16.81 12.08 -38.23
N LYS A 15 15.74 12.83 -38.53
CA LYS A 15 15.16 13.82 -37.60
C LYS A 15 14.60 13.17 -36.33
N ARG A 16 13.98 12.00 -36.46
CA ARG A 16 13.52 11.20 -35.31
C ARG A 16 14.68 10.71 -34.47
N ARG A 17 15.76 10.21 -35.10
CA ARG A 17 16.99 9.81 -34.41
C ARG A 17 17.63 11.00 -33.70
N GLU A 18 17.69 12.16 -34.35
CA GLU A 18 18.17 13.38 -33.73
C GLU A 18 17.32 13.77 -32.50
N LEU A 19 16.00 13.73 -32.62
CA LEU A 19 15.07 13.99 -31.51
C LEU A 19 15.23 12.98 -30.37
N MET A 20 15.43 11.69 -30.68
CA MET A 20 15.63 10.64 -29.68
C MET A 20 16.97 10.80 -28.93
N LEU A 21 18.02 11.25 -29.61
CA LEU A 21 19.36 11.41 -29.03
C LEU A 21 19.56 12.75 -28.31
N ARG A 22 19.09 13.84 -28.92
CA ARG A 22 19.30 15.22 -28.44
C ARG A 22 18.12 15.76 -27.64
N GLY A 23 16.95 15.12 -27.72
CA GLY A 23 15.71 15.59 -27.12
C GLY A 23 15.03 16.69 -27.92
N VAL A 24 13.90 17.18 -27.39
CA VAL A 24 13.10 18.24 -28.02
C VAL A 24 13.82 19.60 -27.87
N PRO A 25 13.95 20.40 -28.94
CA PRO A 25 14.53 21.74 -28.86
C PRO A 25 13.77 22.66 -27.90
N LYS A 26 14.50 23.51 -27.15
CA LYS A 26 13.93 24.44 -26.16
C LYS A 26 12.84 25.36 -26.73
N ASN A 27 12.97 25.77 -27.99
CA ASN A 27 12.01 26.67 -28.65
C ASN A 27 10.61 26.03 -28.75
N CYS A 28 10.53 24.70 -28.87
CA CYS A 28 9.27 23.96 -28.92
C CYS A 28 8.64 23.75 -27.54
N CYS A 29 9.36 24.04 -26.46
CA CYS A 29 8.88 23.87 -25.08
C CYS A 29 8.17 25.12 -24.54
N GLN A 30 8.17 26.24 -25.27
CA GLN A 30 7.46 27.45 -24.87
C GLN A 30 5.95 27.25 -25.09
N SER A 31 5.16 27.41 -24.02
CA SER A 31 3.71 27.26 -24.07
C SER A 31 3.01 28.57 -23.71
N PHE A 32 2.07 28.99 -24.56
CA PHE A 32 1.18 30.14 -24.32
C PHE A 32 0.10 29.85 -23.28
N LEU A 33 0.00 28.62 -22.76
CA LEU A 33 -0.96 28.26 -21.70
C LEU A 33 -0.70 28.97 -20.38
N TRP A 34 0.53 29.42 -20.15
CA TRP A 34 0.89 30.11 -18.91
C TRP A 34 0.40 31.57 -18.88
N GLU A 35 0.06 32.13 -20.03
CA GLU A 35 -0.47 33.49 -20.14
C GLU A 35 -1.98 33.51 -19.86
N GLN A 36 -2.40 34.33 -18.88
CA GLN A 36 -3.80 34.45 -18.52
C GLN A 36 -4.65 35.05 -19.66
N SER A 37 -4.15 36.10 -20.31
CA SER A 37 -4.82 36.77 -21.44
C SER A 37 -5.14 35.79 -22.57
N VAL A 38 -4.21 34.90 -22.91
CA VAL A 38 -4.41 33.87 -23.94
C VAL A 38 -5.45 32.85 -23.51
N ARG A 39 -5.42 32.39 -22.26
CA ARG A 39 -6.41 31.43 -21.74
C ARG A 39 -7.82 32.01 -21.76
N ASP A 40 -7.99 33.24 -21.29
CA ASP A 40 -9.29 33.90 -21.24
C ASP A 40 -9.80 34.17 -22.66
N ASN A 41 -8.95 34.67 -23.57
CA ASN A 41 -9.30 34.87 -24.98
C ASN A 41 -9.75 33.57 -25.68
N VAL A 42 -9.07 32.44 -25.42
CA VAL A 42 -9.40 31.14 -26.01
C VAL A 42 -10.69 30.55 -25.43
N THR A 43 -10.99 30.82 -24.17
CA THR A 43 -12.26 30.41 -23.55
C THR A 43 -13.43 31.26 -24.04
N ASP A 44 -13.25 32.58 -24.16
CA ASP A 44 -14.30 33.53 -24.55
C ASP A 44 -14.66 33.43 -26.03
N ASN A 45 -13.67 33.20 -26.90
CA ASN A 45 -13.89 33.03 -28.35
C ASN A 45 -14.31 31.60 -28.75
N LYS A 46 -14.72 30.77 -27.78
CA LYS A 46 -15.14 29.39 -28.06
C LYS A 46 -16.51 29.38 -28.76
N ILE A 47 -16.53 28.82 -29.97
CA ILE A 47 -17.76 28.56 -30.74
C ILE A 47 -18.64 27.53 -30.02
N SER A 48 -19.96 27.73 -30.07
CA SER A 48 -20.91 26.78 -29.50
C SER A 48 -20.94 25.48 -30.33
N GLU A 49 -21.25 24.36 -29.69
CA GLU A 49 -21.33 23.07 -30.37
C GLU A 49 -22.47 23.02 -31.39
N GLN A 50 -23.56 23.74 -31.11
CA GLN A 50 -24.68 23.89 -32.04
C GLN A 50 -24.27 24.63 -33.30
N GLU A 51 -23.54 25.75 -33.16
CA GLU A 51 -23.02 26.50 -34.29
C GLU A 51 -22.06 25.65 -35.12
N LEU A 52 -21.14 24.94 -34.47
CA LEU A 52 -20.21 24.06 -35.14
C LEU A 52 -20.92 22.93 -35.92
N ASN A 53 -21.97 22.35 -35.34
CA ASN A 53 -22.76 21.33 -36.03
C ASN A 53 -23.61 21.92 -37.17
N ARG A 54 -24.12 23.15 -37.03
CA ARG A 54 -24.77 23.87 -38.12
C ARG A 54 -23.80 24.08 -39.29
N MET A 55 -22.61 24.59 -39.01
CA MET A 55 -21.55 24.75 -40.02
C MET A 55 -21.20 23.41 -40.70
N ARG A 56 -21.14 22.31 -39.94
CA ARG A 56 -20.93 20.96 -40.53
C ARG A 56 -22.06 20.53 -41.45
N SER A 57 -23.31 20.86 -41.12
CA SER A 57 -24.48 20.51 -41.93
C SER A 57 -24.62 21.36 -43.20
N GLU A 58 -24.12 22.59 -43.18
CA GLU A 58 -24.09 23.49 -44.34
C GLU A 58 -23.06 23.02 -45.39
N VAL A 59 -22.04 22.27 -44.97
CA VAL A 59 -21.07 21.67 -45.89
C VAL A 59 -21.69 20.44 -46.57
N LEU A 60 -22.13 20.64 -47.81
CA LEU A 60 -22.87 19.65 -48.61
C LEU A 60 -22.06 18.39 -48.97
N VAL A 61 -20.73 18.43 -48.88
CA VAL A 61 -19.86 17.29 -49.26
C VAL A 61 -19.60 16.41 -48.03
N PRO A 62 -20.13 15.17 -47.99
CA PRO A 62 -19.90 14.26 -46.87
C PRO A 62 -18.41 13.95 -46.71
N GLY A 63 -17.91 14.04 -45.47
CA GLY A 63 -16.52 13.72 -45.13
C GLY A 63 -15.50 14.83 -45.41
N SER A 64 -15.92 15.97 -45.95
CA SER A 64 -15.06 17.15 -46.08
C SER A 64 -14.82 17.83 -44.72
N ARG A 65 -13.67 18.50 -44.57
CA ARG A 65 -13.27 19.19 -43.33
C ARG A 65 -13.68 20.66 -43.39
N LEU A 66 -14.17 21.20 -42.27
CA LEU A 66 -14.42 22.64 -42.13
C LEU A 66 -13.12 23.44 -42.31
N SER A 67 -13.20 24.56 -43.03
CA SER A 67 -12.11 25.53 -43.10
C SER A 67 -12.00 26.28 -41.77
N PRO A 68 -10.79 26.45 -41.21
CA PRO A 68 -10.61 27.20 -39.97
C PRO A 68 -10.85 28.69 -40.18
N THR A 69 -11.79 29.28 -39.44
CA THR A 69 -11.98 30.74 -39.40
C THR A 69 -10.78 31.39 -38.70
N LEU A 70 -10.26 32.51 -39.22
CA LEU A 70 -8.94 33.07 -38.85
C LEU A 70 -8.71 33.35 -37.35
N LEU A 71 -9.76 33.62 -36.57
CA LEU A 71 -9.69 33.89 -35.13
C LEU A 71 -10.19 32.71 -34.27
N GLN A 72 -10.81 31.71 -34.88
CA GLN A 72 -11.53 30.65 -34.15
C GLN A 72 -10.77 29.33 -34.25
N GLY A 73 -10.54 28.69 -33.11
CA GLY A 73 -9.98 27.32 -33.06
C GLY A 73 -8.46 27.21 -32.91
N ARG A 74 -7.74 28.33 -32.70
CA ARG A 74 -6.33 28.26 -32.26
C ARG A 74 -6.28 28.06 -30.74
N VAL A 75 -6.21 26.81 -30.34
CA VAL A 75 -6.11 26.44 -28.92
C VAL A 75 -4.66 26.05 -28.62
N PRO A 76 -3.95 26.76 -27.73
CA PRO A 76 -2.65 26.28 -27.27
C PRO A 76 -2.83 25.00 -26.47
N VAL A 77 -2.02 23.99 -26.73
CA VAL A 77 -2.01 22.71 -26.00
C VAL A 77 -0.60 22.43 -25.52
N LEU A 78 -0.47 21.74 -24.38
CA LEU A 78 0.81 21.23 -23.92
C LEU A 78 0.73 19.71 -23.78
N LEU A 79 1.71 19.03 -24.39
CA LEU A 79 1.86 17.59 -24.33
C LEU A 79 3.02 17.27 -23.41
N VAL A 80 2.74 16.53 -22.33
CA VAL A 80 3.77 16.05 -21.41
C VAL A 80 3.82 14.54 -21.53
N HIS A 81 4.97 14.02 -21.95
CA HIS A 81 5.17 12.57 -21.98
C HIS A 81 5.49 12.07 -20.57
N GLN A 82 4.64 11.19 -20.05
CA GLN A 82 4.91 10.46 -18.81
C GLN A 82 5.67 9.19 -19.17
N PRO A 83 6.96 9.08 -18.79
CA PRO A 83 7.63 7.82 -18.96
C PRO A 83 6.94 6.75 -18.09
N GLY A 84 6.83 5.56 -18.67
CA GLY A 84 6.32 4.39 -17.96
C GLY A 84 7.27 3.93 -16.86
N LYS A 85 7.21 2.65 -16.53
CA LYS A 85 8.12 2.00 -15.61
C LYS A 85 9.56 2.12 -16.13
N GLN A 86 10.33 3.04 -15.57
CA GLN A 86 11.76 3.22 -15.85
C GLN A 86 12.65 2.39 -14.93
N VAL A 87 12.09 2.03 -13.78
CA VAL A 87 12.79 1.41 -12.67
C VAL A 87 12.37 -0.05 -12.58
N GLY A 88 13.33 -0.95 -12.37
CA GLY A 88 13.11 -2.40 -12.41
C GLY A 88 13.55 -3.02 -13.72
N HIS A 89 13.78 -4.35 -13.71
CA HIS A 89 14.22 -5.11 -14.88
C HIS A 89 13.03 -5.72 -15.66
N GLU A 90 11.83 -5.66 -15.08
CA GLU A 90 10.62 -6.21 -15.67
C GLU A 90 9.80 -5.10 -16.33
N MET A 91 9.38 -5.33 -17.58
CA MET A 91 8.43 -4.48 -18.31
C MET A 91 8.88 -3.02 -18.45
N SER A 92 10.12 -2.81 -18.91
CA SER A 92 10.63 -1.47 -19.24
C SER A 92 9.65 -0.72 -20.13
N SER A 93 9.33 0.53 -19.77
CA SER A 93 8.38 1.41 -20.47
C SER A 93 6.90 1.06 -20.33
N TRP A 94 6.53 0.09 -19.48
CA TRP A 94 5.11 -0.19 -19.21
C TRP A 94 4.40 1.02 -18.59
N GLY A 95 3.19 1.33 -19.07
CA GLY A 95 2.45 2.49 -18.57
C GLY A 95 3.02 3.83 -19.02
N ALA A 96 3.75 3.88 -20.15
CA ALA A 96 4.06 5.13 -20.81
C ALA A 96 2.78 5.78 -21.32
N GLY A 97 2.68 7.10 -21.16
CA GLY A 97 1.47 7.85 -21.46
C GLY A 97 1.77 9.30 -21.85
N TRP A 98 0.74 9.99 -22.30
CA TRP A 98 0.79 11.40 -22.64
C TRP A 98 -0.27 12.14 -21.83
N ASP A 99 0.15 13.19 -21.14
CA ASP A 99 -0.77 14.14 -20.56
C ASP A 99 -1.03 15.25 -21.56
N LEU A 100 -2.31 15.48 -21.84
CA LEU A 100 -2.78 16.58 -22.67
C LEU A 100 -3.33 17.67 -21.75
N LEU A 101 -2.59 18.78 -21.64
CA LEU A 101 -3.01 19.95 -20.86
C LEU A 101 -3.74 20.92 -21.79
N LEU A 102 -4.95 21.32 -21.37
CA LEU A 102 -5.87 22.15 -22.12
C LEU A 102 -6.40 23.31 -21.25
N PRO A 103 -6.78 24.46 -21.86
CA PRO A 103 -7.50 25.51 -21.15
C PRO A 103 -8.87 25.03 -20.63
N LYS A 104 -9.35 25.66 -19.55
CA LYS A 104 -10.71 25.43 -19.03
C LYS A 104 -11.74 25.67 -20.14
N GLY A 105 -12.76 24.81 -20.21
CA GLY A 105 -13.84 24.90 -21.21
C GLY A 105 -13.60 24.10 -22.51
N TRP A 106 -12.36 23.66 -22.79
CA TRP A 106 -12.06 22.87 -24.01
C TRP A 106 -12.02 21.35 -23.80
N GLY A 107 -12.23 20.87 -22.57
CA GLY A 107 -12.16 19.44 -22.23
C GLY A 107 -13.03 18.56 -23.11
N MET A 108 -14.35 18.78 -23.13
CA MET A 108 -15.29 17.94 -23.92
C MET A 108 -15.04 18.03 -25.43
N ALA A 109 -14.64 19.20 -25.92
CA ALA A 109 -14.35 19.42 -27.34
C ALA A 109 -13.17 18.55 -27.84
N PHE A 110 -12.17 18.31 -26.99
CA PHE A 110 -11.06 17.39 -27.29
C PHE A 110 -11.37 15.94 -26.92
N TRP A 111 -12.20 15.72 -25.89
CA TRP A 111 -12.56 14.39 -25.42
C TRP A 111 -13.38 13.58 -26.44
N VAL A 112 -14.43 14.18 -27.02
CA VAL A 112 -15.34 13.48 -27.95
C VAL A 112 -14.61 12.93 -29.19
N PRO A 113 -13.74 13.70 -29.88
CA PRO A 113 -12.95 13.19 -30.99
C PRO A 113 -12.05 11.99 -30.62
N LEU A 114 -11.47 11.97 -29.42
CA LEU A 114 -10.64 10.85 -28.96
C LEU A 114 -11.49 9.57 -28.79
N VAL A 115 -12.69 9.70 -28.23
CA VAL A 115 -13.63 8.59 -28.09
C VAL A 115 -14.08 8.08 -29.46
N TYR A 116 -14.37 8.96 -30.42
CA TYR A 116 -14.72 8.57 -31.79
C TYR A 116 -13.59 7.85 -32.53
N ARG A 117 -12.32 8.02 -32.10
CA ARG A 117 -11.18 7.23 -32.59
C ARG A 117 -11.02 5.87 -31.91
N GLY A 118 -11.91 5.52 -30.98
CA GLY A 118 -11.93 4.22 -30.30
C GLY A 118 -11.17 4.17 -28.97
N VAL A 119 -10.79 5.33 -28.40
CA VAL A 119 -10.15 5.38 -27.08
C VAL A 119 -11.15 4.96 -26.00
N ARG A 120 -10.74 4.04 -25.13
CA ARG A 120 -11.53 3.60 -23.95
C ARG A 120 -11.15 4.42 -22.73
N VAL A 121 -12.16 4.78 -21.95
CA VAL A 121 -12.00 5.65 -20.77
C VAL A 121 -11.86 4.81 -19.51
N GLY A 122 -10.84 5.10 -18.70
CA GLY A 122 -10.66 4.54 -17.36
C GLY A 122 -11.01 5.55 -16.27
N GLY A 123 -11.58 5.07 -15.17
CA GLY A 123 -11.82 5.87 -13.95
C GLY A 123 -10.74 5.67 -12.88
N LEU A 124 -11.06 6.04 -11.64
CA LEU A 124 -10.14 5.94 -10.48
C LEU A 124 -9.60 4.51 -10.26
N ASN A 125 -10.45 3.49 -10.38
CA ASN A 125 -10.01 2.10 -10.25
C ASN A 125 -8.95 1.72 -11.30
N MET A 126 -9.07 2.21 -12.54
CA MET A 126 -8.06 1.96 -13.57
C MET A 126 -6.77 2.73 -13.31
N SER A 127 -6.85 3.93 -12.72
CA SER A 127 -5.66 4.67 -12.25
C SER A 127 -4.92 3.91 -11.15
N LEU A 128 -5.65 3.33 -10.19
CA LEU A 128 -5.07 2.48 -9.15
C LEU A 128 -4.42 1.24 -9.75
N LYS A 129 -5.11 0.53 -10.66
CA LYS A 129 -4.54 -0.63 -11.38
C LYS A 129 -3.33 -0.25 -12.23
N HIS A 130 -3.34 0.96 -12.78
CA HIS A 130 -2.20 1.50 -13.52
C HIS A 130 -0.98 1.63 -12.60
N SER A 131 -1.11 2.33 -11.47
CA SER A 131 -0.04 2.47 -10.49
C SER A 131 0.43 1.11 -9.94
N GLN A 132 -0.50 0.19 -9.67
CA GLN A 132 -0.20 -1.15 -9.17
C GLN A 132 0.69 -1.95 -10.14
N ASN A 133 0.29 -2.02 -11.41
CA ASN A 133 1.06 -2.73 -12.44
C ASN A 133 2.37 -2.00 -12.78
N LYS A 134 2.43 -0.67 -12.63
CA LYS A 134 3.68 0.11 -12.75
C LYS A 134 4.65 -0.20 -11.60
N GLY A 135 4.16 -0.69 -10.46
CA GLY A 135 4.94 -0.91 -9.24
C GLY A 135 5.17 0.37 -8.44
N THR A 136 4.40 1.44 -8.70
CA THR A 136 4.55 2.73 -8.04
C THR A 136 3.42 2.94 -7.02
N PRO A 137 3.70 3.52 -5.84
CA PRO A 137 2.65 3.84 -4.87
C PRO A 137 1.66 4.86 -5.45
N HIS A 138 0.36 4.66 -5.18
CA HIS A 138 -0.73 5.54 -5.61
C HIS A 138 -1.12 6.49 -4.46
N PHE A 139 -1.02 7.80 -4.69
CA PHE A 139 -1.48 8.80 -3.72
C PHE A 139 -3.01 8.92 -3.78
N PRO A 140 -3.74 8.95 -2.64
CA PRO A 140 -3.26 8.99 -1.24
C PRO A 140 -3.11 7.62 -0.55
N HIS A 141 -3.58 6.55 -1.18
CA HIS A 141 -3.77 5.23 -0.56
C HIS A 141 -2.50 4.58 0.03
N ASP A 142 -1.38 4.68 -0.69
CA ASP A 142 -0.15 3.94 -0.37
C ASP A 142 0.86 4.76 0.46
N TYR A 143 0.45 5.88 1.07
CA TYR A 143 1.36 6.79 1.78
C TYR A 143 1.01 6.89 3.27
N PRO A 144 1.49 5.95 4.11
CA PRO A 144 1.06 5.85 5.51
C PRO A 144 1.63 6.95 6.41
N ASP A 145 2.62 7.71 5.94
CA ASP A 145 3.24 8.83 6.67
C ASP A 145 2.54 10.17 6.44
N CYS A 146 1.74 10.29 5.37
CA CYS A 146 1.05 11.51 5.04
C CYS A 146 -0.25 11.64 5.86
N PRO A 147 -0.63 12.83 6.36
CA PRO A 147 -1.93 13.04 7.00
C PRO A 147 -3.11 12.65 6.11
N ALA A 148 -2.98 12.80 4.79
CA ALA A 148 -3.99 12.36 3.83
C ALA A 148 -4.11 10.83 3.79
N GLY A 149 -3.00 10.11 3.91
CA GLY A 149 -2.99 8.65 3.95
C GLY A 149 -3.57 8.11 5.26
N VAL A 150 -3.29 8.76 6.40
CA VAL A 150 -3.89 8.39 7.69
C VAL A 150 -5.41 8.52 7.64
N ARG A 151 -5.93 9.67 7.18
CA ARG A 151 -7.39 9.86 7.01
C ARG A 151 -8.00 8.84 6.06
N PHE A 152 -7.34 8.58 4.94
CA PHE A 152 -7.81 7.58 3.99
C PHE A 152 -7.85 6.18 4.61
N GLN A 153 -6.85 5.81 5.41
CA GLN A 153 -6.82 4.52 6.10
C GLN A 153 -7.94 4.41 7.14
N GLU A 154 -8.23 5.47 7.90
CA GLU A 154 -9.36 5.52 8.84
C GLU A 154 -10.72 5.38 8.15
N GLU A 155 -10.90 6.05 7.00
CA GLU A 155 -12.09 5.90 6.16
C GLU A 155 -12.24 4.47 5.63
N GLN A 156 -11.15 3.89 5.11
CA GLN A 156 -11.13 2.51 4.61
C GLN A 156 -11.39 1.49 5.73
N GLU A 157 -10.81 1.69 6.91
CA GLU A 157 -11.04 0.85 8.08
C GLU A 157 -12.51 0.87 8.48
N THR A 158 -13.12 2.07 8.54
CA THR A 158 -14.54 2.24 8.86
C THR A 158 -15.41 1.53 7.83
N GLU A 159 -15.13 1.69 6.53
CA GLU A 159 -15.87 1.03 5.44
C GLU A 159 -15.78 -0.51 5.54
N LEU A 160 -14.57 -1.04 5.75
CA LEU A 160 -14.33 -2.49 5.88
C LEU A 160 -15.01 -3.06 7.13
N LEU A 161 -14.98 -2.32 8.24
CA LEU A 161 -15.60 -2.69 9.49
C LEU A 161 -17.13 -2.69 9.40
N ASP A 162 -17.72 -1.71 8.70
CA ASP A 162 -19.16 -1.67 8.42
C ASP A 162 -19.58 -2.81 7.48
N ASN A 163 -18.79 -3.07 6.44
CA ASN A 163 -18.96 -4.22 5.56
C ASN A 163 -18.89 -5.55 6.35
N PHE A 164 -18.01 -5.65 7.34
CA PHE A 164 -17.88 -6.82 8.22
C PHE A 164 -19.05 -6.97 9.21
N LYS A 165 -19.56 -5.86 9.74
CA LYS A 165 -20.75 -5.84 10.62
C LYS A 165 -22.04 -6.20 9.88
N ARG A 166 -22.16 -5.79 8.62
CA ARG A 166 -23.33 -6.10 7.77
C ARG A 166 -23.50 -7.61 7.52
N ARG A 167 -22.39 -8.36 7.51
CA ARG A 167 -22.42 -9.81 7.28
C ARG A 167 -22.78 -10.56 8.58
N PRO A 168 -23.71 -11.54 8.53
CA PRO A 168 -24.07 -12.31 9.71
C PRO A 168 -22.89 -13.16 10.21
N PRO A 169 -22.81 -13.49 11.52
CA PRO A 169 -21.65 -14.14 12.12
C PRO A 169 -21.20 -15.46 11.48
N ALA A 170 -22.11 -16.23 10.88
CA ALA A 170 -21.81 -17.51 10.23
C ALA A 170 -21.26 -17.36 8.80
N LYS A 171 -21.40 -16.19 8.17
CA LYS A 171 -20.96 -15.93 6.79
C LYS A 171 -19.73 -15.02 6.71
N ARG A 172 -19.19 -14.59 7.85
CA ARG A 172 -17.99 -13.78 7.94
C ARG A 172 -16.82 -14.59 8.51
N THR A 173 -15.61 -14.23 8.10
CA THR A 173 -14.37 -14.85 8.56
C THR A 173 -14.14 -14.55 10.03
N ASN A 174 -13.62 -15.53 10.77
CA ASN A 174 -13.23 -15.34 12.17
C ASN A 174 -11.73 -15.05 12.24
N TYR A 175 -11.34 -13.78 12.16
CA TYR A 175 -9.93 -13.38 12.11
C TYR A 175 -9.13 -13.82 13.34
N VAL A 176 -9.75 -13.91 14.51
CA VAL A 176 -9.13 -14.49 15.72
C VAL A 176 -8.67 -15.93 15.51
N LYS A 177 -9.48 -16.76 14.84
CA LYS A 177 -9.08 -18.15 14.53
C LYS A 177 -8.01 -18.23 13.44
N HIS A 178 -8.08 -17.32 12.48
CA HIS A 178 -7.12 -17.23 11.38
C HIS A 178 -5.78 -16.58 11.79
N GLY A 179 -5.69 -16.07 13.03
CA GLY A 179 -4.53 -15.40 13.56
C GLY A 179 -4.20 -14.07 12.87
N CYS A 180 -5.20 -13.42 12.27
CA CYS A 180 -5.06 -12.08 11.72
C CYS A 180 -5.48 -11.06 12.79
N LEU A 181 -4.55 -10.21 13.21
CA LEU A 181 -4.76 -9.22 14.26
C LEU A 181 -5.51 -7.99 13.75
N ALA A 182 -4.98 -7.37 12.70
CA ALA A 182 -5.52 -6.19 12.07
C ALA A 182 -5.94 -6.49 10.62
N PRO A 183 -7.20 -6.91 10.38
CA PRO A 183 -7.68 -7.21 9.02
C PRO A 183 -8.08 -5.95 8.23
N PHE A 184 -8.33 -4.83 8.92
CA PHE A 184 -8.89 -3.60 8.32
C PHE A 184 -7.92 -2.43 8.27
N CYS A 185 -6.78 -2.55 8.95
CA CYS A 185 -5.73 -1.53 8.97
C CYS A 185 -4.36 -2.23 9.09
N CYS A 186 -3.30 -1.48 8.83
CA CYS A 186 -1.93 -1.97 8.96
C CYS A 186 -1.24 -1.21 10.11
N PRO A 187 -0.92 -1.87 11.24
CA PRO A 187 -0.32 -1.23 12.40
C PRO A 187 1.19 -1.04 12.23
N TRP A 188 1.58 -0.12 11.33
CA TRP A 188 2.98 0.17 10.99
C TRP A 188 3.79 0.62 12.20
N GLN A 189 3.18 1.41 13.08
CA GLN A 189 3.81 1.96 14.28
C GLN A 189 4.23 0.86 15.25
N GLN A 190 3.30 -0.02 15.62
CA GLN A 190 3.57 -1.15 16.51
C GLN A 190 4.61 -2.10 15.91
N LEU A 191 4.54 -2.36 14.61
CA LEU A 191 5.52 -3.18 13.91
C LEU A 191 6.93 -2.59 14.00
N ALA A 192 7.08 -1.28 13.77
CA ALA A 192 8.38 -0.62 13.80
C ALA A 192 8.98 -0.64 15.22
N GLU A 193 8.16 -0.42 16.24
CA GLU A 193 8.56 -0.51 17.65
C GLU A 193 8.98 -1.92 18.05
N GLU A 194 8.18 -2.94 17.71
CA GLU A 194 8.49 -4.33 18.04
C GLU A 194 9.76 -4.84 17.35
N TRP A 195 9.99 -4.47 16.09
CA TRP A 195 11.22 -4.87 15.40
C TRP A 195 12.48 -4.17 15.94
N GLU A 196 12.34 -2.93 16.42
CA GLU A 196 13.43 -2.24 17.10
C GLU A 196 13.79 -2.97 18.41
N LEU A 197 12.79 -3.40 19.18
CA LEU A 197 13.00 -4.19 20.40
C LEU A 197 13.69 -5.53 20.11
N ILE A 198 13.19 -6.30 19.13
CA ILE A 198 13.80 -7.58 18.72
C ILE A 198 15.27 -7.38 18.32
N THR A 199 15.57 -6.32 17.57
CA THR A 199 16.94 -6.01 17.14
C THR A 199 17.85 -5.64 18.32
N MET A 200 17.29 -5.00 19.37
CA MET A 200 18.01 -4.68 20.59
C MET A 200 18.26 -5.92 21.46
N GLU A 201 17.26 -6.81 21.61
CA GLU A 201 17.38 -8.08 22.34
C GLU A 201 18.43 -8.99 21.69
N GLU A 202 18.39 -9.18 20.37
CA GLU A 202 19.41 -9.94 19.63
C GLU A 202 20.83 -9.38 19.81
N ARG A 203 20.97 -8.08 20.14
CA ARG A 203 22.27 -7.45 20.41
C ARG A 203 22.75 -7.75 21.82
N GLU A 204 21.84 -7.83 22.79
CA GLU A 204 22.16 -8.15 24.18
C GLU A 204 22.54 -9.61 24.32
N GLU A 205 21.81 -10.53 23.69
CA GLU A 205 22.12 -11.97 23.68
C GLU A 205 23.51 -12.27 23.10
N ARG A 206 23.84 -11.67 21.95
CA ARG A 206 25.17 -11.82 21.33
C ARG A 206 26.29 -11.23 22.17
N LYS A 207 26.02 -10.17 22.95
CA LYS A 207 27.00 -9.60 23.89
C LYS A 207 27.21 -10.51 25.09
N SER A 208 26.15 -11.15 25.61
CA SER A 208 26.29 -12.14 26.68
C SER A 208 27.07 -13.37 26.22
N GLU A 209 26.79 -13.92 25.03
CA GLU A 209 27.53 -15.07 24.49
C GLU A 209 29.01 -14.76 24.25
N SER A 210 29.33 -13.54 23.82
CA SER A 210 30.73 -13.09 23.64
C SER A 210 31.49 -12.91 24.96
N GLN A 211 30.79 -12.79 26.10
CA GLN A 211 31.40 -12.63 27.44
C GLN A 211 31.57 -13.97 28.16
N THR A 212 30.72 -14.98 27.88
CA THR A 212 30.80 -16.30 28.53
C THR A 212 32.01 -17.13 28.09
N GLU A 213 32.63 -16.81 26.96
CA GLU A 213 33.83 -17.53 26.47
C GLU A 213 35.16 -17.06 27.10
N THR A 214 35.17 -16.05 28.00
CA THR A 214 36.43 -15.48 28.54
C THR A 214 36.69 -15.61 30.05
N THR A 215 35.88 -16.32 30.84
CA THR A 215 36.11 -16.41 32.30
C THR A 215 36.05 -17.83 32.84
N THR A 216 37.21 -18.42 33.09
CA THR A 216 37.41 -19.48 34.10
C THR A 216 37.62 -18.84 35.48
N HIS A 217 36.67 -19.13 36.38
CA HIS A 217 36.69 -19.09 37.85
C HIS A 217 37.60 -18.11 38.62
N THR A 218 36.98 -17.30 39.47
CA THR A 218 37.28 -17.27 40.93
C THR A 218 36.08 -16.69 41.69
N ASP A 219 35.68 -17.39 42.75
CA ASP A 219 34.57 -17.05 43.65
C ASP A 219 34.90 -15.84 44.53
N THR A 220 33.92 -14.94 44.74
CA THR A 220 33.80 -14.15 45.99
C THR A 220 32.34 -13.75 46.22
N VAL A 221 31.91 -13.83 47.48
CA VAL A 221 30.54 -13.71 48.00
C VAL A 221 30.23 -12.26 48.44
N MET A 222 28.93 -11.91 48.50
CA MET A 222 28.24 -10.70 49.05
C MET A 222 28.08 -9.54 48.04
N GLU A 223 26.94 -8.85 47.89
CA GLU A 223 25.77 -8.64 48.76
C GLU A 223 24.53 -8.26 47.91
N GLN A 224 23.32 -8.48 48.45
CA GLN A 224 22.05 -8.05 47.85
C GLN A 224 21.88 -6.53 47.93
N GLU A 225 21.61 -5.87 46.81
CA GLU A 225 20.93 -4.57 46.79
C GLU A 225 19.69 -4.60 45.90
N MET A 226 18.58 -4.28 46.54
CA MET A 226 17.25 -4.08 45.99
C MET A 226 17.04 -2.59 45.77
N THR A 227 17.03 -2.13 44.52
CA THR A 227 16.61 -0.77 44.14
C THR A 227 15.94 -0.85 42.77
N SER A 228 14.61 -0.96 42.74
CA SER A 228 13.66 0.16 42.58
C SER A 228 13.59 0.73 41.17
N GLN A 229 12.39 0.63 40.59
CA GLN A 229 11.94 1.23 39.34
C GLN A 229 12.50 2.64 39.10
N PRO A 230 12.91 3.01 37.88
CA PRO A 230 12.92 4.40 37.47
C PRO A 230 11.53 4.75 36.91
N ASN A 231 10.68 5.29 37.76
CA ASN A 231 9.72 6.30 37.34
C ASN A 231 10.42 7.65 37.47
N ILE A 232 10.70 8.33 36.36
CA ILE A 232 10.73 9.81 36.23
C ILE A 232 10.66 10.13 34.73
N GLY A 233 9.72 11.00 34.38
CA GLY A 233 9.30 11.30 33.03
C GLY A 233 10.39 11.93 32.17
N GLU A 234 10.83 11.19 31.18
CA GLU A 234 11.26 11.76 29.90
C GLU A 234 10.05 11.77 28.97
N THR A 235 9.64 12.95 28.52
CA THR A 235 8.77 13.11 27.36
C THR A 235 9.43 12.40 26.18
N LYS A 236 9.07 11.12 25.97
CA LYS A 236 9.48 10.34 24.80
C LYS A 236 9.14 11.19 23.57
N PRO A 237 10.09 11.46 22.65
CA PRO A 237 9.71 11.98 21.35
C PRO A 237 8.67 11.02 20.79
N GLN A 238 7.53 11.53 20.36
CA GLN A 238 6.49 10.72 19.73
C GLN A 238 7.18 9.91 18.62
N SER A 239 7.39 8.62 18.86
CA SER A 239 8.19 7.76 18.01
C SER A 239 7.38 7.55 16.76
N PHE A 240 7.55 8.36 15.72
CA PHE A 240 6.88 8.12 14.44
C PHE A 240 7.77 7.22 13.59
N PHE A 241 7.18 6.18 13.00
CA PHE A 241 7.88 5.40 11.98
C PHE A 241 8.19 6.27 10.75
N THR A 242 9.29 5.97 10.05
CA THR A 242 9.68 6.72 8.85
C THR A 242 9.61 5.86 7.60
N VAL A 243 9.29 6.46 6.45
CA VAL A 243 9.29 5.76 5.16
C VAL A 243 10.60 6.03 4.43
N LEU A 244 11.37 4.97 4.18
CA LEU A 244 12.66 5.09 3.50
C LEU A 244 12.47 5.36 1.99
N ARG A 245 12.84 6.56 1.55
CA ARG A 245 12.78 6.99 0.14
C ARG A 245 14.15 7.32 -0.49
N ASN A 246 15.24 7.23 0.29
CA ASN A 246 16.57 7.56 -0.20
C ASN A 246 17.03 6.55 -1.27
N ARG A 247 17.23 7.03 -2.50
CA ARG A 247 17.60 6.16 -3.64
C ARG A 247 18.90 5.40 -3.45
N LYS A 248 19.88 5.96 -2.72
CA LYS A 248 21.17 5.29 -2.47
C LYS A 248 20.97 4.08 -1.55
N SER A 249 20.28 4.29 -0.43
CA SER A 249 19.94 3.25 0.54
C SER A 249 19.07 2.14 -0.08
N LEU A 250 18.10 2.51 -0.91
CA LEU A 250 17.23 1.54 -1.57
C LEU A 250 17.95 0.73 -2.66
N LYS A 251 18.92 1.31 -3.37
CA LYS A 251 19.79 0.55 -4.30
C LYS A 251 20.63 -0.48 -3.56
N LEU A 252 21.14 -0.14 -2.38
CA LEU A 252 21.87 -1.06 -1.51
C LEU A 252 20.97 -2.22 -1.05
N LEU A 253 19.77 -1.89 -0.54
CA LEU A 253 18.76 -2.89 -0.15
C LEU A 253 18.33 -3.78 -1.34
N SER A 254 18.14 -3.21 -2.53
CA SER A 254 17.84 -3.98 -3.74
C SER A 254 18.96 -4.94 -4.10
N GLY A 255 20.22 -4.53 -3.95
CA GLY A 255 21.39 -5.39 -4.12
C GLY A 255 21.37 -6.59 -3.17
N TRP A 256 21.07 -6.38 -1.89
CA TRP A 256 21.03 -7.43 -0.88
C TRP A 256 19.84 -8.39 -1.02
N CYS A 257 18.70 -7.92 -1.52
CA CYS A 257 17.49 -8.73 -1.73
C CYS A 257 17.57 -9.63 -2.98
N ARG A 258 18.52 -9.42 -3.89
CA ARG A 258 18.60 -10.21 -5.13
C ARG A 258 19.22 -11.59 -4.87
N PRO A 259 18.55 -12.69 -5.27
CA PRO A 259 19.17 -14.01 -5.28
C PRO A 259 20.41 -14.02 -6.18
N THR A 260 21.47 -14.67 -5.73
CA THR A 260 22.73 -14.77 -6.50
C THR A 260 22.60 -15.64 -7.77
N THR A 261 21.54 -16.45 -7.89
CA THR A 261 21.47 -17.54 -8.89
C THR A 261 20.07 -17.75 -9.52
N SER A 262 19.36 -16.71 -9.98
CA SER A 262 18.16 -16.99 -10.82
C SER A 262 18.57 -17.42 -12.23
N LYS A 263 18.53 -18.74 -12.50
CA LYS A 263 18.72 -19.33 -13.83
C LYS A 263 17.84 -18.59 -14.86
N GLY A 264 18.46 -17.90 -15.81
CA GLY A 264 17.78 -17.25 -16.95
C GLY A 264 17.81 -15.72 -16.96
N GLN A 265 18.24 -15.04 -15.89
CA GLN A 265 18.61 -13.62 -16.00
C GLN A 265 20.07 -13.52 -16.44
N ARG A 266 20.34 -12.77 -17.52
CA ARG A 266 21.71 -12.40 -17.88
C ARG A 266 22.36 -11.79 -16.65
N PHE A 267 23.57 -12.25 -16.31
CA PHE A 267 24.42 -11.62 -15.30
C PHE A 267 24.40 -10.10 -15.51
N CYS A 268 23.66 -9.37 -14.69
CA CYS A 268 23.83 -7.93 -14.64
C CYS A 268 25.19 -7.70 -14.01
N ARG A 269 26.17 -7.26 -14.81
CA ARG A 269 27.43 -6.66 -14.34
C ARG A 269 27.16 -5.30 -13.67
N ILE A 270 26.15 -5.20 -12.82
CA ILE A 270 26.02 -4.10 -11.86
C ILE A 270 26.92 -4.53 -10.71
N GLY A 271 27.97 -3.72 -10.47
CA GLY A 271 29.08 -4.04 -9.57
C GLY A 271 28.64 -4.81 -8.34
N GLN A 272 29.34 -5.91 -8.06
CA GLN A 272 29.11 -6.75 -6.89
C GLN A 272 28.91 -5.84 -5.69
N VAL A 273 27.67 -5.70 -5.23
CA VAL A 273 27.44 -5.16 -3.90
C VAL A 273 28.01 -6.22 -2.98
N PRO A 274 29.01 -5.88 -2.14
CA PRO A 274 29.58 -6.84 -1.21
C PRO A 274 28.46 -7.52 -0.44
N LEU A 275 28.65 -8.80 -0.15
CA LEU A 275 27.82 -9.51 0.81
C LEU A 275 27.67 -8.63 2.06
N PRO A 276 26.49 -8.60 2.69
CA PRO A 276 26.30 -7.78 3.87
C PRO A 276 27.27 -8.22 4.96
N ASP A 277 28.33 -7.44 5.18
CA ASP A 277 29.12 -7.54 6.40
C ASP A 277 28.21 -7.15 7.57
N SER A 278 28.21 -7.96 8.63
CA SER A 278 27.35 -7.74 9.80
C SER A 278 27.50 -6.31 10.36
N SER A 279 28.68 -5.71 10.25
CA SER A 279 28.96 -4.32 10.65
C SER A 279 28.26 -3.28 9.77
N ALA A 280 28.26 -3.44 8.45
CA ALA A 280 27.63 -2.51 7.51
C ALA A 280 26.10 -2.50 7.66
N VAL A 281 25.50 -3.68 7.86
CA VAL A 281 24.06 -3.80 8.15
C VAL A 281 23.70 -3.11 9.45
N ARG A 282 24.54 -3.24 10.49
CA ARG A 282 24.30 -2.59 11.78
C ARG A 282 24.36 -1.07 11.68
N LEU A 283 25.32 -0.51 10.94
CA LEU A 283 25.39 0.93 10.69
C LEU A 283 24.14 1.42 9.96
N PHE A 284 23.67 0.65 8.98
CA PHE A 284 22.46 0.96 8.25
C PHE A 284 21.22 0.97 9.15
N LEU A 285 21.09 0.01 10.08
CA LEU A 285 20.00 -0.04 11.05
C LEU A 285 20.05 1.14 12.03
N THR A 286 21.24 1.55 12.47
CA THR A 286 21.37 2.72 13.35
C THR A 286 21.00 4.03 12.65
N GLU A 287 21.22 4.13 11.34
CA GLU A 287 20.81 5.28 10.53
C GLU A 287 19.30 5.28 10.26
N HIS A 288 18.72 4.10 10.01
CA HIS A 288 17.32 3.93 9.60
C HIS A 288 16.49 3.23 10.68
N ARG A 289 16.43 3.85 11.87
CA ARG A 289 15.62 3.36 13.00
C ARG A 289 14.12 3.52 12.72
N MET A 290 13.33 2.52 13.11
CA MET A 290 11.87 2.51 12.94
C MET A 290 11.43 2.83 11.50
N SER A 291 12.19 2.35 10.52
CA SER A 291 11.96 2.62 9.10
C SER A 291 11.21 1.49 8.40
N VAL A 292 10.27 1.85 7.53
CA VAL A 292 9.60 0.94 6.61
C VAL A 292 9.99 1.24 5.16
N VAL A 293 10.03 0.20 4.33
CA VAL A 293 10.39 0.30 2.92
C VAL A 293 9.28 -0.23 2.02
N TRP A 294 9.03 0.49 0.93
CA TRP A 294 8.10 0.07 -0.12
C TRP A 294 8.69 -1.11 -0.90
N VAL A 295 7.93 -2.19 -1.00
CA VAL A 295 8.34 -3.42 -1.68
C VAL A 295 7.28 -3.90 -2.66
N ARG A 296 7.76 -4.47 -3.77
CA ARG A 296 6.94 -5.25 -4.70
C ARG A 296 7.15 -6.73 -4.42
N LEU A 297 6.06 -7.45 -4.23
CA LEU A 297 6.03 -8.88 -3.96
C LEU A 297 5.48 -9.60 -5.20
N SER A 298 6.23 -10.56 -5.72
CA SER A 298 5.78 -11.42 -6.81
C SER A 298 5.64 -12.85 -6.30
N LEU A 299 4.44 -13.43 -6.36
CA LEU A 299 4.21 -14.81 -5.94
C LEU A 299 4.92 -15.80 -6.87
N LEU A 300 5.58 -16.80 -6.28
CA LEU A 300 6.23 -17.88 -7.03
C LEU A 300 5.25 -18.99 -7.43
N SER A 301 4.23 -19.22 -6.61
CA SER A 301 3.19 -20.22 -6.84
C SER A 301 1.85 -19.57 -7.16
N LYS A 302 0.91 -20.37 -7.70
CA LYS A 302 -0.43 -19.91 -8.06
C LYS A 302 -1.15 -19.34 -6.82
N GLY A 303 -1.50 -18.06 -6.84
CA GLY A 303 -2.25 -17.41 -5.78
C GLY A 303 -2.61 -15.97 -6.13
N LYS A 304 -3.60 -15.42 -5.42
CA LYS A 304 -4.00 -14.01 -5.51
C LYS A 304 -3.76 -13.35 -4.14
N PRO A 305 -2.85 -12.37 -4.04
CA PRO A 305 -2.69 -11.55 -2.85
C PRO A 305 -3.98 -10.76 -2.59
N GLU A 306 -4.34 -10.61 -1.32
CA GLU A 306 -5.46 -9.79 -0.88
C GLU A 306 -4.96 -8.50 -0.20
N LEU A 307 -5.87 -7.54 -0.05
CA LEU A 307 -5.67 -6.34 0.78
C LEU A 307 -5.32 -6.75 2.22
N HIS A 308 -4.34 -6.06 2.82
CA HIS A 308 -3.86 -6.32 4.19
C HIS A 308 -3.31 -7.74 4.40
N ALA A 309 -2.84 -8.39 3.33
CA ALA A 309 -2.08 -9.63 3.46
C ALA A 309 -0.81 -9.40 4.28
N MET A 310 -0.50 -10.33 5.17
CA MET A 310 0.69 -10.27 6.03
C MET A 310 1.88 -10.86 5.29
N VAL A 311 3.01 -10.19 5.41
CA VAL A 311 4.32 -10.67 4.96
C VAL A 311 5.03 -11.24 6.18
N CYS A 312 5.54 -12.46 6.08
CA CYS A 312 6.17 -13.17 7.20
C CYS A 312 7.56 -13.71 6.84
N VAL A 313 8.41 -13.84 7.87
CA VAL A 313 9.73 -14.45 7.78
C VAL A 313 9.58 -15.96 7.49
N PRO A 314 10.28 -16.51 6.48
CA PRO A 314 10.29 -17.95 6.24
C PRO A 314 11.24 -18.67 7.21
N LEU A 315 10.85 -19.88 7.64
CA LEU A 315 11.74 -20.77 8.37
C LEU A 315 12.62 -21.58 7.41
N THR A 316 13.69 -22.18 7.92
CA THR A 316 14.59 -23.05 7.14
C THR A 316 13.86 -24.27 6.57
N GLU A 317 12.82 -24.75 7.24
CA GLU A 317 11.92 -25.81 6.76
C GLU A 317 11.14 -25.36 5.51
N ASP A 318 10.64 -24.13 5.52
CA ASP A 318 9.86 -23.56 4.42
C ASP A 318 10.72 -23.38 3.16
N LEU A 319 12.00 -23.03 3.35
CA LEU A 319 12.97 -22.90 2.26
C LEU A 319 13.36 -24.25 1.64
N LYS A 320 13.33 -25.35 2.41
CA LYS A 320 13.54 -26.71 1.87
C LYS A 320 12.39 -27.17 0.98
N LEU A 321 11.18 -26.66 1.20
CA LEU A 321 10.05 -26.95 0.30
C LEU A 321 10.35 -26.43 -1.10
N LEU A 322 10.97 -25.24 -1.25
CA LEU A 322 11.35 -24.66 -2.54
C LEU A 322 12.30 -25.52 -3.38
N SER A 323 13.25 -26.22 -2.75
CA SER A 323 14.17 -27.10 -3.47
C SER A 323 13.48 -28.33 -4.04
N ASN A 324 12.39 -28.78 -3.41
CA ASN A 324 11.63 -29.96 -3.80
C ASN A 324 10.50 -29.55 -4.76
N LYS A 325 10.85 -29.32 -6.03
CA LYS A 325 10.00 -28.74 -7.11
C LYS A 325 8.64 -29.41 -7.42
N SER A 326 8.16 -30.36 -6.63
CA SER A 326 6.79 -30.87 -6.70
C SER A 326 5.83 -29.84 -6.11
N ASP A 327 4.85 -29.38 -6.91
CA ASP A 327 3.75 -28.45 -6.58
C ASP A 327 3.73 -27.94 -5.12
N CYS A 328 4.60 -26.96 -4.83
CA CYS A 328 4.77 -26.41 -3.49
C CYS A 328 3.59 -25.52 -3.10
N SER A 329 2.52 -26.14 -2.59
CA SER A 329 1.64 -25.45 -1.65
C SER A 329 2.46 -25.09 -0.42
N GLY A 330 2.53 -23.81 -0.07
CA GLY A 330 3.26 -23.39 1.12
C GLY A 330 2.62 -23.94 2.41
N PRO A 331 3.31 -23.79 3.55
CA PRO A 331 2.87 -24.36 4.80
C PRO A 331 1.55 -23.74 5.27
N GLN A 332 0.83 -24.44 6.14
CA GLN A 332 -0.41 -23.94 6.74
C GLN A 332 -0.18 -23.41 8.15
N GLU A 333 -0.87 -22.33 8.50
CA GLU A 333 -0.93 -21.81 9.86
C GLU A 333 -1.85 -22.68 10.74
N PRO A 334 -1.42 -23.05 11.96
CA PRO A 334 -2.29 -23.70 12.92
C PRO A 334 -3.45 -22.78 13.34
N LEU A 335 -4.61 -23.37 13.64
CA LEU A 335 -5.77 -22.62 14.10
C LEU A 335 -5.53 -22.04 15.49
N HIS A 336 -5.73 -20.73 15.61
CA HIS A 336 -5.57 -20.00 16.86
C HIS A 336 -6.77 -20.21 17.80
N LYS A 337 -6.48 -20.39 19.10
CA LYS A 337 -7.51 -20.59 20.12
C LYS A 337 -8.23 -19.28 20.42
N ASN A 338 -9.54 -19.26 20.22
CA ASN A 338 -10.34 -18.07 20.49
C ASN A 338 -10.79 -18.03 21.95
N HIS A 339 -9.96 -17.45 22.82
CA HIS A 339 -10.24 -17.25 24.25
C HIS A 339 -11.41 -16.29 24.53
N PHE A 340 -11.83 -15.49 23.54
CA PHE A 340 -12.88 -14.48 23.69
C PHE A 340 -14.30 -15.03 23.49
N LYS A 341 -14.46 -16.24 22.91
CA LYS A 341 -15.79 -16.84 22.71
C LYS A 341 -16.53 -17.10 24.02
N THR A 342 -15.83 -17.56 25.04
CA THR A 342 -16.39 -17.77 26.38
C THR A 342 -16.83 -16.44 26.99
N ARG A 343 -15.97 -15.42 26.95
CA ARG A 343 -16.31 -14.06 27.43
C ARG A 343 -17.53 -13.45 26.72
N ALA A 344 -17.64 -13.60 25.40
CA ALA A 344 -18.79 -13.11 24.64
C ALA A 344 -20.09 -13.88 24.95
N LYS A 345 -20.02 -15.21 25.16
CA LYS A 345 -21.17 -16.02 25.59
C LYS A 345 -21.63 -15.63 26.99
N HIS A 346 -20.71 -15.40 27.94
CA HIS A 346 -21.07 -14.97 29.29
C HIS A 346 -21.72 -13.59 29.30
N LYS A 347 -21.22 -12.63 28.51
CA LYS A 347 -21.87 -11.30 28.36
C LYS A 347 -23.27 -11.39 27.74
N LYS A 348 -23.48 -12.21 26.70
CA LYS A 348 -24.83 -12.43 26.12
C LYS A 348 -25.79 -13.12 27.10
N LYS A 349 -25.30 -14.08 27.90
CA LYS A 349 -26.11 -14.75 28.93
C LYS A 349 -26.45 -13.82 30.10
N GLY A 350 -25.56 -12.87 30.42
CA GLY A 350 -25.81 -11.79 31.40
C GLY A 350 -26.82 -10.75 30.89
N SER A 351 -26.67 -10.30 29.64
CA SER A 351 -27.59 -9.34 29.00
C SER A 351 -29.00 -9.90 28.79
N ASN A 352 -29.15 -11.19 28.47
CA ASN A 352 -30.46 -11.83 28.40
C ASN A 352 -31.10 -12.02 29.79
N LYS A 353 -30.30 -12.17 30.87
CA LYS A 353 -30.82 -12.22 32.24
C LYS A 353 -31.32 -10.86 32.73
N THR A 354 -30.66 -9.76 32.37
CA THR A 354 -31.12 -8.41 32.71
C THR A 354 -32.34 -7.98 31.89
N ALA A 355 -32.44 -8.37 30.61
CA ALA A 355 -33.62 -8.10 29.79
C ALA A 355 -34.87 -8.92 30.20
N ALA A 356 -34.68 -10.13 30.76
CA ALA A 356 -35.77 -10.96 31.28
C ALA A 356 -36.26 -10.52 32.68
N ALA A 357 -35.44 -9.78 33.43
CA ALA A 357 -35.82 -9.24 34.74
C ALA A 357 -36.63 -7.94 34.62
N SER A 358 -36.53 -7.21 33.50
CA SER A 358 -37.28 -5.98 33.24
C SER A 358 -38.68 -6.21 32.65
N SER A 359 -39.14 -7.46 32.51
CA SER A 359 -40.41 -7.80 31.86
C SER A 359 -41.51 -8.32 32.81
N LEU A 360 -41.51 -7.92 34.09
CA LEU A 360 -42.58 -8.19 35.06
C LEU A 360 -43.17 -6.86 35.59
N SER A 361 -44.40 -6.56 35.13
CA SER A 361 -45.23 -5.36 35.29
C SER A 361 -45.85 -5.20 36.71
N PRO A 362 -46.54 -4.09 37.07
CA PRO A 362 -47.97 -3.94 36.67
C PRO A 362 -48.55 -2.52 36.43
N GLU A 363 -49.59 -2.52 35.57
CA GLU A 363 -50.88 -1.79 35.56
C GLU A 363 -51.05 -0.25 35.41
N LYS A 364 -51.65 0.10 34.25
CA LYS A 364 -52.81 0.98 33.96
C LYS A 364 -53.01 2.31 34.71
N THR A 365 -53.03 3.41 33.96
CA THR A 365 -54.16 4.37 33.95
C THR A 365 -54.21 5.12 32.61
N GLU A 366 -55.40 5.22 32.01
CA GLU A 366 -55.71 5.97 30.79
C GLU A 366 -56.06 7.44 31.11
N ALA A 367 -55.67 8.39 30.26
CA ALA A 367 -56.45 9.59 29.90
C ALA A 367 -55.74 10.39 28.78
N GLU A 368 -56.51 10.76 27.76
CA GLU A 368 -56.15 11.54 26.56
C GLU A 368 -55.97 13.05 26.84
N GLY A 369 -55.29 13.77 25.95
CA GLY A 369 -55.41 15.25 25.88
C GLY A 369 -54.24 16.02 25.24
N SER A 370 -54.26 16.11 23.90
CA SER A 370 -53.82 17.21 23.00
C SER A 370 -52.83 18.33 23.41
N ALA A 371 -51.96 18.62 22.42
CA ALA A 371 -51.43 19.93 21.98
C ALA A 371 -50.10 20.47 22.58
N GLU A 372 -49.13 20.67 21.68
CA GLU A 372 -47.94 21.56 21.74
C GLU A 372 -48.30 22.99 22.20
N PRO A 373 -47.35 23.90 22.61
CA PRO A 373 -45.95 24.01 22.14
C PRO A 373 -44.91 24.47 23.19
N ASN A 374 -43.62 24.46 22.76
CA ASN A 374 -42.62 25.54 22.91
C ASN A 374 -41.19 25.05 23.24
N LEU A 375 -40.25 25.53 22.41
CA LEU A 375 -38.82 25.68 22.73
C LEU A 375 -38.64 26.63 23.92
N PRO A 376 -37.58 26.46 24.73
CA PRO A 376 -36.43 27.35 24.53
C PRO A 376 -35.05 26.69 24.70
N VAL A 377 -34.10 27.37 24.04
CA VAL A 377 -32.64 27.23 24.06
C VAL A 377 -32.06 27.51 25.46
N ALA A 378 -31.15 26.67 25.96
CA ALA A 378 -30.06 27.08 26.86
C ALA A 378 -28.96 26.01 26.97
N ALA A 379 -27.73 26.50 27.06
CA ALA A 379 -26.45 25.81 26.93
C ALA A 379 -26.16 24.70 27.97
N LYS A 380 -25.37 23.70 27.54
CA LYS A 380 -24.45 22.94 28.41
C LYS A 380 -23.15 22.66 27.67
N ASP A 381 -22.06 23.08 28.28
CA ASP A 381 -20.65 22.83 27.93
C ASP A 381 -20.29 21.34 27.81
N PRO A 382 -19.18 21.02 27.09
CA PRO A 382 -18.76 19.66 26.84
C PRO A 382 -18.04 19.09 28.06
N LYS A 383 -18.63 18.07 28.69
CA LYS A 383 -17.88 17.21 29.61
C LYS A 383 -17.22 16.08 28.83
N SER A 384 -15.89 16.18 28.85
CA SER A 384 -14.88 15.14 28.67
C SER A 384 -15.27 13.74 29.17
N SER A 385 -14.60 12.76 28.58
CA SER A 385 -14.53 11.33 28.93
C SER A 385 -15.75 10.47 28.61
N SER A 386 -15.91 10.14 27.32
CA SER A 386 -16.52 8.87 26.92
C SER A 386 -15.41 7.88 26.59
N GLU A 387 -14.95 7.11 27.58
CA GLU A 387 -14.37 5.80 27.32
C GLU A 387 -15.43 4.97 26.60
N SER A 388 -15.36 4.94 25.27
CA SER A 388 -16.25 4.11 24.47
C SER A 388 -15.94 2.66 24.79
N SER A 389 -16.83 2.00 25.52
CA SER A 389 -16.83 0.57 25.70
C SER A 389 -16.83 -0.11 24.32
N THR A 390 -15.67 -0.51 23.81
CA THR A 390 -15.56 -1.19 22.52
C THR A 390 -16.30 -2.53 22.65
N GLY A 391 -17.48 -2.58 22.04
CA GLY A 391 -18.30 -3.79 22.02
C GLY A 391 -17.52 -4.89 21.34
N LEU A 392 -17.16 -5.95 22.07
CA LEU A 392 -16.43 -7.10 21.52
C LEU A 392 -17.18 -7.68 20.31
N ILE A 393 -16.71 -7.37 19.11
CA ILE A 393 -17.29 -7.91 17.87
C ILE A 393 -16.77 -9.34 17.70
N PHE A 394 -17.68 -10.31 17.65
CA PHE A 394 -17.29 -11.71 17.53
C PHE A 394 -16.42 -11.98 16.30
N GLY A 395 -15.17 -12.40 16.49
CA GLY A 395 -14.26 -12.73 15.40
C GLY A 395 -13.22 -11.66 15.10
N LEU A 396 -13.26 -10.52 15.79
CA LEU A 396 -12.18 -9.54 15.83
C LEU A 396 -11.46 -9.60 17.18
N TRP A 397 -10.21 -9.13 17.18
CA TRP A 397 -9.44 -8.92 18.41
C TRP A 397 -9.93 -7.66 19.12
N PRO A 398 -9.97 -7.64 20.46
CA PRO A 398 -10.20 -6.41 21.19
C PRO A 398 -8.99 -5.50 21.11
N ASP A 399 -9.23 -4.19 21.20
CA ASP A 399 -8.18 -3.20 21.43
C ASP A 399 -7.79 -3.19 22.93
N PRO A 400 -6.49 -3.01 23.27
CA PRO A 400 -5.34 -2.90 22.38
C PRO A 400 -4.92 -4.25 21.77
N LEU A 401 -4.36 -4.22 20.55
CA LEU A 401 -3.84 -5.40 19.88
C LEU A 401 -2.68 -6.02 20.67
N PRO A 402 -2.56 -7.37 20.70
CA PRO A 402 -1.36 -8.04 21.20
C PRO A 402 -0.17 -7.82 20.25
N SER A 403 1.02 -8.30 20.65
CA SER A 403 2.23 -8.19 19.82
C SER A 403 2.00 -8.72 18.41
N VAL A 404 2.35 -7.89 17.43
CA VAL A 404 2.03 -8.09 16.02
C VAL A 404 3.04 -8.99 15.31
N THR A 405 4.29 -8.96 15.77
CA THR A 405 5.38 -9.79 15.28
C THR A 405 5.28 -11.23 15.76
N SER A 406 4.95 -11.45 17.04
CA SER A 406 5.02 -12.76 17.71
C SER A 406 3.73 -13.59 17.69
N HIS A 407 2.61 -13.02 17.24
CA HIS A 407 1.31 -13.68 17.34
C HIS A 407 1.19 -14.95 16.48
N CYS A 408 1.71 -14.95 15.25
CA CYS A 408 1.62 -16.09 14.35
C CYS A 408 2.81 -17.03 14.54
N SER A 409 2.71 -18.27 14.05
CA SER A 409 3.86 -19.20 14.08
C SER A 409 5.09 -18.65 13.32
N ARG A 410 4.87 -17.70 12.41
CA ARG A 410 5.91 -17.05 11.60
C ARG A 410 5.91 -15.57 11.93
N VAL A 411 7.09 -15.00 12.09
CA VAL A 411 7.25 -13.59 12.48
C VAL A 411 6.76 -12.67 11.37
N THR A 412 5.95 -11.67 11.70
CA THR A 412 5.42 -10.70 10.73
C THR A 412 6.46 -9.62 10.38
N LEU A 413 6.73 -9.43 9.09
CA LEU A 413 7.63 -8.42 8.53
C LEU A 413 6.93 -7.14 8.07
N GLY A 414 5.65 -7.23 7.71
CA GLY A 414 4.93 -6.13 7.08
C GLY A 414 3.57 -6.52 6.53
N TRP A 415 2.96 -5.59 5.81
CA TRP A 415 1.65 -5.76 5.19
C TRP A 415 1.62 -5.27 3.75
N VAL A 416 0.69 -5.86 3.01
CA VAL A 416 0.32 -5.47 1.65
C VAL A 416 -0.78 -4.40 1.71
N THR A 417 -0.54 -3.27 1.06
CA THR A 417 -1.55 -2.23 0.84
C THR A 417 -2.35 -2.50 -0.43
N GLN A 418 -1.75 -3.08 -1.47
CA GLN A 418 -2.42 -3.40 -2.73
C GLN A 418 -2.06 -4.80 -3.19
N GLY A 419 -3.03 -5.71 -3.25
CA GLY A 419 -2.85 -7.08 -3.72
C GLY A 419 -3.81 -7.42 -4.85
N ASP A 420 -3.29 -7.91 -5.98
CA ASP A 420 -4.13 -8.49 -7.05
C ASP A 420 -3.34 -9.46 -7.94
N PHE A 421 -4.04 -10.10 -8.87
CA PHE A 421 -3.39 -10.84 -9.94
C PHE A 421 -2.93 -9.88 -11.04
N SER A 422 -1.63 -9.91 -11.36
CA SER A 422 -1.04 -9.10 -12.43
C SER A 422 -1.17 -9.84 -13.76
N LEU A 423 -1.97 -9.29 -14.66
CA LEU A 423 -2.11 -9.81 -16.02
C LEU A 423 -0.82 -9.65 -16.84
N SER A 424 0.00 -8.66 -16.50
CA SER A 424 1.25 -8.41 -17.21
C SER A 424 2.31 -9.43 -16.84
N ALA A 425 2.41 -9.81 -15.56
CA ALA A 425 3.39 -10.79 -15.09
C ALA A 425 2.89 -12.24 -15.19
N GLY A 426 1.57 -12.44 -15.23
CA GLY A 426 0.96 -13.77 -15.21
C GLY A 426 0.97 -14.44 -13.84
N CYS A 427 1.25 -13.68 -12.77
CA CYS A 427 1.25 -14.17 -11.39
C CYS A 427 0.59 -13.17 -10.44
N GLY A 428 0.38 -13.59 -9.19
CA GLY A 428 -0.11 -12.71 -8.15
C GLY A 428 0.96 -11.71 -7.72
N GLU A 429 0.64 -10.41 -7.79
CA GLU A 429 1.56 -9.34 -7.41
C GLU A 429 0.94 -8.49 -6.32
N ALA A 430 1.78 -8.10 -5.38
CA ALA A 430 1.39 -7.29 -4.25
C ALA A 430 2.37 -6.14 -4.06
N LEU A 431 1.88 -5.04 -3.55
CA LEU A 431 2.64 -3.88 -3.16
C LEU A 431 2.35 -3.60 -1.68
N GLY A 432 3.38 -3.23 -0.94
CA GLY A 432 3.23 -2.99 0.47
C GLY A 432 4.50 -2.48 1.12
N PHE A 433 4.45 -2.46 2.45
CA PHE A 433 5.56 -2.00 3.27
C PHE A 433 6.06 -3.10 4.18
N VAL A 434 7.38 -3.17 4.32
CA VAL A 434 8.05 -4.07 5.26
C VAL A 434 8.99 -3.28 6.15
N SER A 435 9.18 -3.75 7.38
CA SER A 435 10.18 -3.20 8.29
C SER A 435 11.59 -3.43 7.73
N VAL A 436 12.40 -2.37 7.71
CA VAL A 436 13.81 -2.44 7.28
C VAL A 436 14.60 -3.35 8.21
N ALA A 437 14.36 -3.25 9.53
CA ALA A 437 15.01 -4.10 10.53
C ALA A 437 14.69 -5.58 10.32
N GLY A 438 13.41 -5.90 10.15
CA GLY A 438 12.98 -7.28 9.90
C GLY A 438 13.50 -7.83 8.58
N LEU A 439 13.51 -7.02 7.52
CA LEU A 439 14.04 -7.43 6.22
C LEU A 439 15.53 -7.77 6.30
N LEU A 440 16.32 -6.98 7.03
CA LEU A 440 17.76 -7.21 7.18
C LEU A 440 18.06 -8.41 8.06
N SER A 441 17.36 -8.59 9.18
CA SER A 441 17.45 -9.82 9.99
C SER A 441 17.11 -11.07 9.16
N THR A 442 16.09 -10.98 8.31
CA THR A 442 15.72 -12.07 7.38
C THR A 442 16.80 -12.34 6.34
N ILE A 443 17.42 -11.32 5.75
CA ILE A 443 18.47 -11.51 4.74
C ILE A 443 19.74 -12.12 5.34
N LEU A 444 20.08 -11.75 6.59
CA LEU A 444 21.23 -12.28 7.31
C LEU A 444 21.05 -13.76 7.70
N SER A 445 19.83 -14.16 8.05
CA SER A 445 19.51 -15.55 8.40
C SER A 445 19.34 -16.47 7.18
N GLN A 446 19.09 -15.91 6.00
CA GLN A 446 18.87 -16.69 4.77
C GLN A 446 20.16 -17.09 4.04
N PRO A 447 20.21 -18.30 3.47
CA PRO A 447 21.27 -18.68 2.54
C PRO A 447 21.22 -17.82 1.26
N THR A 448 22.37 -17.66 0.61
CA THR A 448 22.56 -16.77 -0.55
C THR A 448 21.66 -17.07 -1.76
N GLU A 449 21.16 -18.30 -1.88
CA GLU A 449 20.29 -18.75 -2.97
C GLU A 449 18.84 -18.29 -2.81
N TYR A 450 18.36 -18.18 -1.57
CA TYR A 450 16.96 -17.87 -1.27
C TYR A 450 16.76 -16.46 -0.72
N ARG A 451 17.76 -15.57 -0.87
CA ARG A 451 17.65 -14.18 -0.44
C ARG A 451 16.48 -13.47 -1.11
N GLY A 452 15.72 -12.75 -0.29
CA GLY A 452 14.55 -12.00 -0.74
C GLY A 452 13.31 -12.89 -0.97
N ILE A 453 13.35 -14.17 -0.60
CA ILE A 453 12.15 -14.99 -0.54
C ILE A 453 11.48 -14.79 0.82
N VAL A 454 10.17 -14.57 0.82
CA VAL A 454 9.35 -14.40 2.02
C VAL A 454 8.04 -15.16 1.89
N LEU A 455 7.31 -15.26 3.00
CA LEU A 455 5.97 -15.83 3.02
C LEU A 455 4.92 -14.72 2.99
N LEU A 456 3.85 -14.95 2.24
CA LEU A 456 2.66 -14.11 2.17
C LEU A 456 1.45 -14.91 2.67
N ARG A 457 0.65 -14.33 3.56
CA ARG A 457 -0.61 -14.91 4.04
C ARG A 457 -1.76 -13.92 3.92
N ASN A 458 -2.81 -14.30 3.20
CA ASN A 458 -4.05 -13.51 3.13
C ASN A 458 -4.77 -13.55 4.50
N PRO A 459 -5.46 -12.48 4.91
CA PRO A 459 -6.17 -12.44 6.19
C PRO A 459 -7.32 -13.46 6.29
N THR A 460 -7.84 -13.89 5.14
CA THR A 460 -8.93 -14.87 5.03
C THR A 460 -8.45 -16.33 4.96
N SER A 461 -7.15 -16.57 4.73
CA SER A 461 -6.57 -17.89 4.49
C SER A 461 -5.56 -18.27 5.57
N LEU A 462 -5.42 -19.57 5.82
CA LEU A 462 -4.36 -20.11 6.67
C LEU A 462 -3.10 -20.51 5.88
N HIS A 463 -3.19 -20.54 4.55
CA HIS A 463 -2.08 -21.00 3.71
C HIS A 463 -1.08 -19.88 3.49
N TYR A 464 0.19 -20.14 3.81
CA TYR A 464 1.30 -19.31 3.39
C TYR A 464 1.65 -19.59 1.94
N ARG A 465 2.07 -18.55 1.22
CA ARG A 465 2.54 -18.64 -0.16
C ARG A 465 3.90 -17.98 -0.24
N LEU A 466 4.79 -18.55 -1.03
CA LEU A 466 6.12 -17.99 -1.22
C LEU A 466 6.06 -16.84 -2.21
N ALA A 467 6.66 -15.72 -1.82
CA ALA A 467 6.76 -14.50 -2.60
C ALA A 467 8.22 -14.07 -2.69
N LYS A 468 8.59 -13.46 -3.81
CA LYS A 468 9.87 -12.79 -3.98
C LYS A 468 9.71 -11.30 -3.72
N ILE A 469 10.56 -10.73 -2.87
CA ILE A 469 10.69 -9.29 -2.64
C ILE A 469 11.55 -8.69 -3.75
N ASN A 470 11.01 -7.64 -4.38
CA ASN A 470 11.70 -6.79 -5.31
C ASN A 470 11.60 -5.34 -4.82
N ILE A 471 12.76 -4.75 -4.51
CA ILE A 471 12.91 -3.30 -4.29
C ILE A 471 13.41 -2.72 -5.61
N GLU A 472 12.54 -2.03 -6.33
CA GLU A 472 12.83 -1.40 -7.62
C GLU A 472 13.06 0.10 -7.38
N VAL A 473 14.32 0.57 -7.55
CA VAL A 473 14.71 2.01 -7.37
C VAL A 473 15.63 2.56 -8.45
#